data_AF-A0A815CPB1-F1
#
_entry.id   AF-A0A815CPB1-F1
#
_cell.length_a   1.000
_cell.length_b   1.000
_cell.length_c   1.000
_cell.angle_alpha   90.00
_cell.angle_beta   90.00
_cell.angle_gamma   90.00
#
_symmetry.space_group_name_H-M   'P 1'
#
loop_
_entity.id
_entity.type
_entity.pdbx_description
1 polymer ?
#
loop_
_entity_poly.entity_id
_entity_poly.type
_entity_poly.pdbx_seq_one_letter_code
_entity_poly.pdbx_strand_id
1 'polypeptide(L)'
;MHSSYHDRSETLSFESEFNTICSTLSSNDALLLIANETGREYLYNVKCRRLIGIHRFGHDIRTIEFSPDFKSIAVCRSNRYEFYTCPSTDRQFNLFTLKFILHSFHDKITFVKWTKILTSSNGHIDRNDNDNEELDDVVERE
;
A
#
# COMPACT_ATOMS: atom_id res chain seq x y z
N MET A 1 6.39 29.44 -15.78
CA MET A 1 6.41 27.97 -15.65
C MET A 1 5.97 27.39 -16.98
N HIS A 2 6.90 26.82 -17.75
CA HIS A 2 6.55 26.20 -19.03
C HIS A 2 5.83 24.88 -18.74
N SER A 3 4.59 24.74 -19.21
CA SER A 3 3.90 23.46 -19.25
C SER A 3 4.70 22.53 -20.17
N SER A 4 5.37 21.52 -19.61
CA SER A 4 6.05 20.47 -20.37
C SER A 4 5.05 19.36 -20.72
N TYR A 5 3.88 19.74 -21.20
CA TYR A 5 2.88 18.79 -21.66
C TYR A 5 3.31 18.27 -23.02
N HIS A 6 3.68 17.00 -23.08
CA HIS A 6 3.98 16.29 -24.31
C HIS A 6 2.93 15.20 -24.52
N ASP A 7 2.27 15.24 -25.68
CA ASP A 7 1.34 14.20 -26.12
C ASP A 7 2.09 12.93 -26.51
N ARG A 8 2.36 12.08 -25.53
CA ARG A 8 3.00 10.78 -25.72
C ARG A 8 2.28 9.72 -24.91
N SER A 9 1.96 8.62 -25.57
CA SER A 9 1.43 7.41 -24.96
C SER A 9 2.33 6.24 -25.33
N GLU A 10 2.63 5.39 -24.35
CA GLU A 10 3.42 4.19 -24.56
C GLU A 10 2.83 3.03 -23.77
N THR A 11 2.99 1.82 -24.29
CA THR A 11 2.60 0.58 -23.61
C THR A 11 3.80 0.03 -22.84
N LEU A 12 3.56 -0.48 -21.63
CA LEU A 12 4.59 -1.09 -20.80
C LEU A 12 5.18 -2.32 -21.51
N SER A 13 6.48 -2.52 -21.36
CA SER A 13 7.24 -3.61 -21.98
C SER A 13 7.09 -4.96 -21.26
N PHE A 14 5.86 -5.30 -20.83
CA PHE A 14 5.53 -6.61 -20.28
C PHE A 14 4.06 -6.95 -20.57
N GLU A 15 3.73 -8.23 -20.45
CA GLU A 15 2.38 -8.74 -20.65
C GLU A 15 1.92 -9.48 -19.38
N SER A 16 0.65 -9.28 -19.01
CA SER A 16 0.00 -10.09 -18.00
C SER A 16 -0.78 -11.22 -18.67
N GLU A 17 -0.69 -12.43 -18.10
CA GLU A 17 -1.45 -13.59 -18.59
C GLU A 17 -2.97 -13.44 -18.41
N PHE A 18 -3.40 -12.48 -17.58
CA PHE A 18 -4.77 -12.30 -17.16
C PHE A 18 -5.12 -10.81 -17.01
N ASN A 19 -6.40 -10.49 -16.85
CA ASN A 19 -6.84 -9.10 -16.72
C ASN A 19 -6.23 -8.43 -15.48
N THR A 20 -5.83 -7.18 -15.66
CA THR A 20 -5.38 -6.31 -14.57
C THR A 20 -6.59 -5.82 -13.77
N ILE A 21 -6.55 -5.97 -12.45
CA ILE A 21 -7.65 -5.59 -11.55
C ILE A 21 -7.36 -4.32 -10.74
N CYS A 22 -6.09 -4.05 -10.44
CA CYS A 22 -5.68 -2.82 -9.77
C CYS A 22 -4.20 -2.53 -10.01
N SER A 23 -3.84 -1.25 -9.93
CA SER A 23 -2.46 -0.78 -10.05
C SER A 23 -2.21 0.40 -9.13
N THR A 24 -0.97 0.56 -8.67
CA THR A 24 -0.54 1.73 -7.90
C THR A 24 0.84 2.19 -8.35
N LEU A 25 1.02 3.50 -8.47
CA LEU A 25 2.31 4.13 -8.70
C LEU A 25 2.91 4.57 -7.36
N SER A 26 4.22 4.47 -7.21
CA SER A 26 4.92 4.98 -6.05
C SER A 26 5.00 6.51 -6.05
N SER A 27 5.00 7.13 -4.87
CA SER A 27 5.06 8.60 -4.72
C SER A 27 6.32 9.26 -5.31
N ASN A 28 7.35 8.48 -5.68
CA ASN A 28 8.58 8.95 -6.32
C ASN A 28 8.63 8.69 -7.84
N ASP A 29 7.49 8.28 -8.43
CA ASP A 29 7.26 8.00 -9.84
C ASP A 29 8.24 6.97 -10.45
N ALA A 30 8.78 6.07 -9.63
CA ALA A 30 9.78 5.10 -10.06
C ALA A 30 9.21 3.70 -10.25
N LEU A 31 8.29 3.28 -9.38
CA LEU A 31 7.77 1.92 -9.31
C LEU A 31 6.27 1.90 -9.55
N LEU A 32 5.85 1.03 -10.44
CA LEU A 32 4.45 0.73 -10.73
C LEU A 32 4.21 -0.72 -10.34
N LEU A 33 3.26 -0.94 -9.44
CA LEU A 33 2.81 -2.27 -9.04
C LEU A 33 1.45 -2.53 -9.68
N ILE A 34 1.32 -3.66 -10.36
CA ILE A 34 0.11 -4.04 -11.12
C ILE A 34 -0.32 -5.43 -10.69
N ALA A 35 -1.55 -5.60 -10.24
CA ALA A 35 -2.11 -6.90 -9.87
C ALA A 35 -3.10 -7.39 -10.91
N ASN A 36 -3.07 -8.69 -11.20
CA ASN A 36 -4.05 -9.35 -12.05
C ASN A 36 -5.07 -10.17 -11.26
N GLU A 37 -6.12 -10.63 -11.93
CA GLU A 37 -7.22 -11.41 -11.34
C GLU A 37 -6.79 -12.76 -10.73
N THR A 38 -5.62 -13.29 -11.09
CA THR A 38 -5.12 -14.57 -10.57
C THR A 38 -4.20 -14.43 -9.36
N GLY A 39 -3.95 -13.21 -8.87
CA GLY A 39 -3.07 -12.97 -7.72
C GLY A 39 -1.59 -13.00 -8.07
N ARG A 40 -1.24 -12.61 -9.31
CA ARG A 40 0.13 -12.26 -9.68
C ARG A 40 0.27 -10.77 -9.76
N GLU A 41 1.32 -10.25 -9.14
CA GLU A 41 1.64 -8.84 -9.14
C GLU A 41 2.98 -8.57 -9.83
N TYR A 42 2.97 -7.59 -10.72
CA TYR A 42 4.09 -7.18 -11.55
C TYR A 42 4.67 -5.89 -10.98
N LEU A 43 5.93 -5.94 -10.56
CA LEU A 43 6.67 -4.75 -10.14
C LEU A 43 7.46 -4.22 -11.33
N TYR A 44 7.05 -3.08 -11.85
CA TYR A 44 7.63 -2.44 -13.03
C TYR A 44 8.36 -1.15 -12.64
N ASN A 45 9.56 -0.96 -13.19
CA ASN A 45 10.29 0.28 -13.09
C ASN A 45 9.91 1.19 -14.26
N VAL A 46 9.18 2.26 -13.96
CA VAL A 46 8.68 3.21 -14.97
C VAL A 46 9.83 4.01 -15.60
N LYS A 47 10.82 4.41 -14.80
CA LYS A 47 11.95 5.25 -15.25
C LYS A 47 12.88 4.49 -16.21
N CYS A 48 13.19 3.24 -15.90
CA CYS A 48 14.06 2.39 -16.70
C CYS A 48 13.28 1.50 -17.69
N ARG A 49 11.95 1.57 -17.71
CA ARG A 49 11.07 0.80 -18.60
C ARG A 49 11.32 -0.71 -18.57
N ARG A 50 11.43 -1.29 -17.37
CA ARG A 50 11.70 -2.72 -17.19
C ARG A 50 10.85 -3.37 -16.10
N LEU A 51 10.47 -4.62 -16.30
CA LEU A 51 9.91 -5.46 -15.24
C LEU A 51 11.04 -5.83 -14.25
N ILE A 52 10.87 -5.50 -12.98
CA ILE A 52 11.80 -5.87 -11.91
C ILE A 52 11.56 -7.33 -11.50
N GLY A 53 10.30 -7.70 -11.35
CA GLY A 53 9.91 -9.08 -11.06
C GLY A 53 8.43 -9.24 -10.81
N ILE A 54 8.07 -10.49 -10.52
CA ILE A 54 6.69 -10.93 -10.30
C ILE A 54 6.61 -11.48 -8.88
N HIS A 55 5.57 -11.11 -8.16
CA HIS A 55 5.26 -11.63 -6.83
C HIS A 55 3.85 -12.23 -6.82
N ARG A 56 3.55 -12.98 -5.76
CA ARG A 56 2.21 -13.53 -5.50
C ARG A 56 1.84 -13.23 -4.05
N PHE A 57 1.09 -12.15 -3.82
CA PHE A 57 0.50 -11.87 -2.50
C PHE A 57 -0.65 -12.84 -2.19
N GLY A 58 -1.27 -13.41 -3.23
CA GLY A 58 -2.35 -14.39 -3.12
C GLY A 58 -3.57 -13.98 -3.94
N HIS A 59 -4.67 -14.71 -3.79
CA HIS A 59 -5.91 -14.46 -4.53
C HIS A 59 -6.79 -13.38 -3.87
N ASP A 60 -7.80 -12.91 -4.62
CA ASP A 60 -8.82 -11.93 -4.18
C ASP A 60 -8.21 -10.61 -3.68
N ILE A 61 -7.17 -10.14 -4.37
CA ILE A 61 -6.60 -8.80 -4.20
C ILE A 61 -7.67 -7.78 -4.56
N ARG A 62 -7.88 -6.81 -3.67
CA ARG A 62 -8.88 -5.75 -3.82
C ARG A 62 -8.25 -4.38 -3.98
N THR A 63 -7.13 -4.15 -3.30
CA THR A 63 -6.42 -2.88 -3.36
C THR A 63 -4.95 -3.10 -3.04
N ILE A 64 -4.11 -2.39 -3.75
CA ILE A 64 -2.67 -2.26 -3.48
C ILE A 64 -2.36 -0.76 -3.44
N GLU A 65 -1.57 -0.32 -2.46
CA GLU A 65 -1.20 1.10 -2.37
C GLU A 65 0.18 1.30 -1.73
N PHE A 66 1.04 2.06 -2.40
CA PHE A 66 2.28 2.54 -1.79
C PHE A 66 1.99 3.54 -0.68
N SER A 67 2.72 3.44 0.42
CA SER A 67 2.67 4.46 1.45
C SER A 67 3.19 5.81 0.90
N PRO A 68 2.67 6.95 1.37
CA PRO A 68 3.10 8.27 0.91
C PRO A 68 4.60 8.52 1.09
N ASP A 69 5.21 7.91 2.12
CA ASP A 69 6.63 7.99 2.44
C ASP A 69 7.51 6.98 1.66
N PHE A 70 6.91 6.17 0.78
CA PHE A 70 7.59 5.17 -0.05
C PHE A 70 8.34 4.07 0.74
N LYS A 71 7.96 3.81 2.01
CA LYS A 71 8.61 2.79 2.84
C LYS A 71 7.82 1.49 2.93
N SER A 72 6.55 1.48 2.59
CA SER A 72 5.69 0.32 2.78
C SER A 72 4.61 0.24 1.71
N ILE A 73 4.01 -0.94 1.60
CA ILE A 73 2.90 -1.21 0.68
C ILE A 73 1.78 -1.84 1.48
N ALA A 74 0.59 -1.33 1.24
CA ALA A 74 -0.69 -1.88 1.67
C ALA A 74 -1.18 -2.89 0.64
N VAL A 75 -1.56 -4.09 1.08
CA VAL A 75 -2.25 -5.06 0.24
C VAL A 75 -3.53 -5.50 0.96
N CYS A 76 -4.67 -5.27 0.33
CA CYS A 76 -5.97 -5.73 0.81
C CYS A 76 -6.38 -6.95 0.00
N ARG A 77 -6.65 -8.06 0.67
CA ARG A 77 -7.19 -9.25 0.03
C ARG A 77 -8.18 -9.96 0.94
N SER A 78 -9.31 -10.37 0.38
CA SER A 78 -10.43 -10.92 1.15
C SER A 78 -10.73 -10.04 2.38
N ASN A 79 -10.73 -10.59 3.59
CA ASN A 79 -10.95 -9.86 4.84
C ASN A 79 -9.66 -9.50 5.60
N ARG A 80 -8.52 -9.42 4.89
CA ARG A 80 -7.19 -9.27 5.48
C ARG A 80 -6.48 -8.08 4.88
N TYR A 81 -5.78 -7.38 5.75
CA TYR A 81 -4.92 -6.28 5.38
C TYR A 81 -3.48 -6.64 5.70
N GLU A 82 -2.59 -6.54 4.72
CA GLU A 82 -1.19 -6.92 4.83
C GLU A 82 -0.29 -5.72 4.53
N PHE A 83 0.71 -5.50 5.40
CA PHE A 83 1.74 -4.46 5.20
C PHE A 83 3.06 -5.10 4.81
N TYR A 84 3.62 -4.66 3.68
CA TYR A 84 4.92 -5.09 3.19
C TYR A 84 5.93 -3.94 3.22
N THR A 85 7.22 -4.26 3.28
CA THR A 85 8.29 -3.31 2.94
C THR A 85 8.16 -2.88 1.48
N CYS A 86 8.42 -1.61 1.19
CA CYS A 86 8.56 -1.19 -0.20
C CYS A 86 9.77 -1.90 -0.84
N PRO A 87 9.64 -2.47 -2.05
CA PRO A 87 10.74 -3.05 -2.79
C PRO A 87 11.72 -1.95 -3.22
N SER A 88 12.96 -2.35 -3.52
CA SER A 88 13.91 -1.47 -4.18
C SER A 88 13.66 -1.41 -5.69
N THR A 89 14.31 -0.44 -6.34
CA THR A 89 14.29 -0.24 -7.79
C THR A 89 15.09 -1.29 -8.57
N ASP A 90 15.91 -2.05 -7.86
CA ASP A 90 16.76 -3.10 -8.39
C ASP A 90 16.19 -4.49 -8.10
N ARG A 91 16.58 -5.45 -8.94
CA ARG A 91 16.12 -6.82 -8.80
C ARG A 91 16.75 -7.43 -7.54
N GLN A 92 15.89 -7.81 -6.60
CA GLN A 92 16.26 -8.55 -5.40
C GLN A 92 15.65 -9.96 -5.46
N PHE A 93 16.25 -10.91 -4.73
CA PHE A 93 15.71 -12.25 -4.61
C PHE A 93 14.33 -12.24 -3.93
N ASN A 94 14.19 -11.45 -2.87
CA ASN A 94 12.90 -11.18 -2.23
C ASN A 94 12.52 -9.72 -2.46
N LEU A 95 11.43 -9.50 -3.20
CA LEU A 95 10.93 -8.15 -3.50
C LEU A 95 10.13 -7.56 -2.33
N PHE A 96 9.38 -8.39 -1.61
CA PHE A 96 8.45 -7.91 -0.58
C PHE A 96 8.64 -8.71 0.70
N THR A 97 8.92 -7.99 1.79
CA THR A 97 8.97 -8.57 3.13
C THR A 97 7.73 -8.15 3.89
N LEU A 98 6.93 -9.12 4.31
CA LEU A 98 5.76 -8.88 5.14
C LEU A 98 6.19 -8.34 6.51
N LYS A 99 5.62 -7.21 6.93
CA LYS A 99 5.84 -6.61 8.25
C LYS A 99 4.77 -7.06 9.25
N PHE A 100 3.49 -6.96 8.89
CA PHE A 100 2.39 -7.42 9.73
C PHE A 100 1.09 -7.61 8.95
N ILE A 101 0.14 -8.31 9.57
CA ILE A 101 -1.19 -8.60 9.03
C ILE A 101 -2.25 -8.17 10.05
N LEU A 102 -3.35 -7.59 9.57
CA LEU A 102 -4.56 -7.33 10.35
C LEU A 102 -5.71 -8.19 9.83
N HIS A 103 -6.40 -8.88 10.75
CA HIS A 103 -7.45 -9.88 10.47
C HIS A 103 -8.82 -9.54 11.07
N SER A 104 -9.08 -8.27 11.41
CA SER A 104 -10.23 -7.90 12.25
C SER A 104 -11.54 -7.67 11.48
N PHE A 105 -11.57 -7.89 10.17
CA PHE A 105 -12.73 -7.57 9.34
C PHE A 105 -13.63 -8.80 9.16
N HIS A 106 -14.93 -8.62 9.42
CA HIS A 106 -15.93 -9.68 9.24
C HIS A 106 -16.23 -9.99 7.77
N ASP A 107 -16.09 -9.00 6.89
CA ASP A 107 -16.31 -9.12 5.45
C ASP A 107 -15.08 -8.61 4.67
N LYS A 108 -15.16 -8.68 3.35
CA LYS A 108 -14.12 -8.27 2.43
C LYS A 108 -13.80 -6.79 2.54
N ILE A 109 -12.52 -6.49 2.61
CA ILE A 109 -12.03 -5.12 2.51
C ILE A 109 -12.23 -4.66 1.07
N THR A 110 -12.99 -3.58 0.88
CA THR A 110 -13.28 -3.04 -0.45
C THR A 110 -12.15 -2.17 -0.97
N PHE A 111 -11.58 -1.33 -0.10
CA PHE A 111 -10.57 -0.36 -0.47
C PHE A 111 -9.80 0.14 0.77
N VAL A 112 -8.52 0.54 0.61
CA VAL A 112 -7.75 1.26 1.63
C VAL A 112 -7.01 2.45 1.04
N LYS A 113 -7.08 3.59 1.73
CA LYS A 113 -6.27 4.79 1.47
C LYS A 113 -5.30 5.08 2.61
N TRP A 114 -4.05 5.33 2.25
CA TRP A 114 -3.11 5.98 3.15
C TRP A 114 -3.47 7.45 3.39
N THR A 115 -3.27 7.90 4.63
CA THR A 115 -3.25 9.32 4.98
C THR A 115 -1.83 9.85 4.83
N LYS A 116 -1.70 11.08 4.38
CA LYS A 116 -0.44 11.83 4.52
C LYS A 116 -0.43 12.33 5.96
N ILE A 117 0.53 11.87 6.77
CA ILE A 117 0.80 12.57 8.03
C ILE A 117 1.24 13.97 7.63
N LEU A 118 0.37 14.96 7.85
CA LEU A 118 0.78 16.34 7.91
C LEU A 118 1.69 16.40 9.12
N THR A 119 3.00 16.31 8.93
CA THR A 119 3.93 16.86 9.91
C THR A 119 3.55 18.33 9.99
N SER A 120 2.81 18.70 11.05
CA SER A 120 2.58 20.09 11.40
C SER A 120 3.96 20.73 11.50
N SER A 121 4.34 21.47 10.48
CA SER A 121 5.40 22.45 10.61
C SER A 121 4.89 23.47 11.62
N ASN A 122 5.32 23.31 12.87
CA ASN A 122 5.03 24.16 14.03
C ASN A 122 3.55 24.21 14.45
N GLY A 123 3.18 23.34 15.40
CA GLY A 123 1.97 23.47 16.18
C GLY A 123 2.07 22.57 17.40
N HIS A 124 2.19 23.19 18.57
CA HIS A 124 2.16 22.57 19.89
C HIS A 124 1.12 21.45 19.94
N ILE A 125 1.54 20.21 20.25
CA ILE A 125 0.62 19.14 20.59
C ILE A 125 0.23 19.42 22.04
N ASP A 126 -0.91 20.08 22.24
CA ASP A 126 -1.59 20.07 23.53
C ASP A 126 -2.03 18.62 23.79
N ARG A 127 -1.24 17.91 24.59
CA ARG A 127 -1.72 16.71 25.25
C ARG A 127 -2.76 17.17 26.25
N ASN A 128 -4.04 16.93 25.95
CA ASN A 128 -5.05 16.90 27.00
C ASN A 128 -4.77 15.65 27.85
N ASP A 129 -3.94 15.83 28.87
CA ASP A 129 -3.87 14.94 30.01
C ASP A 129 -5.19 15.13 30.79
N ASN A 130 -6.27 14.42 30.42
CA ASN A 130 -7.47 14.38 31.26
C ASN A 130 -8.42 13.19 31.12
N ASP A 131 -8.01 12.08 30.50
CA ASP A 131 -8.86 10.87 30.42
C ASP A 131 -8.34 9.71 31.30
N ASN A 132 -7.65 10.03 32.39
CA ASN A 132 -7.32 9.05 33.44
C ASN A 132 -8.01 9.45 34.75
N GLU A 133 -9.30 9.16 34.85
CA GLU A 133 -9.97 8.87 36.13
C GLU A 133 -11.31 8.17 35.87
N GLU A 134 -11.64 7.18 36.70
CA GLU A 134 -12.87 6.37 36.77
C GLU A 134 -13.06 5.22 35.77
N LEU A 135 -12.35 4.11 36.00
CA LEU A 135 -12.93 2.76 35.88
C LEU A 135 -12.33 1.84 36.96
N ASP A 136 -12.50 2.22 38.23
CA ASP A 136 -12.41 1.31 39.38
C ASP A 136 -13.69 1.52 40.19
N ASP A 137 -14.66 0.61 40.02
CA ASP A 137 -15.71 0.22 40.99
C ASP A 137 -16.99 -0.25 40.28
N VAL A 138 -17.01 -1.50 39.79
CA VAL A 138 -18.19 -2.38 39.95
C VAL A 138 -17.68 -3.83 40.01
N VAL A 139 -17.16 -4.21 41.17
CA VAL A 139 -17.19 -5.61 41.63
C VAL A 139 -18.01 -5.61 42.93
N GLU A 140 -18.99 -6.51 42.95
CA GLU A 140 -19.79 -7.02 44.08
C GLU A 140 -21.18 -6.42 44.42
N ARG A 141 -22.15 -7.37 44.44
CA ARG A 141 -23.51 -7.44 45.04
C ARG A 141 -24.64 -7.09 44.05
N GLU A 142 -25.58 -7.98 43.73
CA GLU A 142 -26.13 -9.18 44.40
C GLU A 142 -26.24 -10.40 43.47
#